data_AF-A0A6L3A6W9-F1
#
_entry.id   AF-A0A6L3A6W9-F1
#
_cell.length_a   1.000
_cell.length_b   1.000
_cell.length_c   1.000
_cell.angle_alpha   90.00
_cell.angle_beta   90.00
_cell.angle_gamma   90.00
#
_symmetry.space_group_name_H-M   'P 1'
#
loop_
_entity.id
_entity.type
_entity.pdbx_description
1 polymer ?
#
loop_
_entity_poly.entity_id
_entity_poly.type
_entity_poly.pdbx_seq_one_letter_code
_entity_poly.pdbx_strand_id
1 'polypeptide(L)'
;MIGVAAIIGLGWAGVSAQDKTTAPAAKPAADLPRCPIMGEEINFGVSTMTNDGPVFFCCPSCIHEFEKNPAKHEEAVAKQREILSKRPRIQATCPVSEKAVDGKTFAEVEGKKVGFCCAGCVDKYKAEPAKYKGRLEASYTYQTACPVSGKEISPAASTELKTGERVYFCCAMCIEKFNKDIAAYAPKLAEQGLRLNLRKLSGK
;
A
#
# COMPACT_ATOMS: atom_id res chain seq x y z
N MET A 1 8.47 19.69 -76.61
CA MET A 1 8.77 21.11 -76.32
C MET A 1 8.39 21.38 -74.87
N ILE A 2 9.35 21.89 -74.09
CA ILE A 2 9.23 22.86 -72.98
C ILE A 2 8.22 22.50 -71.87
N GLY A 3 8.55 22.34 -70.60
CA GLY A 3 9.79 22.54 -69.84
C GLY A 3 9.46 22.27 -68.37
N VAL A 4 10.27 21.44 -67.70
CA VAL A 4 10.11 21.12 -66.27
C VAL A 4 10.80 22.21 -65.46
N ALA A 5 10.03 22.94 -64.65
CA ALA A 5 10.55 23.97 -63.76
C ALA A 5 11.13 23.33 -62.49
N ALA A 6 12.41 23.60 -62.26
CA ALA A 6 13.13 23.29 -61.03
C ALA A 6 12.72 24.24 -59.91
N ILE A 7 12.51 23.71 -58.70
CA ILE A 7 12.56 24.49 -57.46
C ILE A 7 13.61 23.84 -56.56
N ILE A 8 14.73 24.54 -56.43
CA ILE A 8 15.80 24.32 -55.45
C ILE A 8 15.40 25.11 -54.20
N GLY A 9 15.46 24.49 -53.02
CA GLY A 9 15.17 25.19 -51.78
C GLY A 9 15.54 24.42 -50.51
N LEU A 10 16.81 24.57 -50.11
CA LEU A 10 17.30 24.73 -48.73
C LEU A 10 16.96 23.64 -47.69
N GLY A 11 17.99 22.88 -47.30
CA GLY A 11 17.95 22.00 -46.13
C GLY A 11 18.17 22.71 -44.80
N TRP A 12 18.00 21.97 -43.71
CA TRP A 12 18.88 21.92 -42.54
C TRP A 12 18.49 20.74 -41.64
N ALA A 13 19.51 20.11 -41.07
CA ALA A 13 19.44 18.99 -40.16
C ALA A 13 18.76 19.34 -38.83
N GLY A 14 18.23 18.34 -38.14
CA GLY A 14 18.20 18.40 -36.68
C GLY A 14 17.07 17.67 -35.96
N VAL A 15 17.47 16.58 -35.32
CA VAL A 15 17.08 16.18 -33.96
C VAL A 15 15.72 15.48 -33.79
N SER A 16 15.86 14.18 -33.51
CA SER A 16 14.90 13.26 -32.92
C SER A 16 14.18 13.86 -31.71
N ALA A 17 12.86 14.01 -31.81
CA ALA A 17 12.01 14.05 -30.63
C ALA A 17 11.74 12.60 -30.21
N GLN A 18 12.48 12.17 -29.19
CA GLN A 18 12.15 10.98 -28.43
C GLN A 18 10.71 11.12 -27.92
N ASP A 19 9.86 10.16 -28.30
CA ASP A 19 8.62 9.83 -27.60
C ASP A 19 8.97 9.58 -26.13
N LYS A 20 8.91 10.65 -25.34
CA LYS A 20 8.78 10.54 -23.89
C LYS A 20 7.34 10.14 -23.66
N THR A 21 7.10 8.82 -23.72
CA THR A 21 5.96 8.18 -23.06
C THR A 21 6.07 8.50 -21.58
N THR A 22 5.55 9.67 -21.18
CA THR A 22 5.21 9.97 -19.81
C THR A 22 4.17 8.94 -19.39
N ALA A 23 4.62 7.98 -18.57
CA ALA A 23 3.73 7.14 -17.80
C ALA A 23 2.68 8.03 -17.11
N PRO A 24 1.38 7.70 -17.19
CA PRO A 24 0.37 8.52 -16.55
C PRO A 24 0.64 8.55 -15.04
N ALA A 25 0.71 9.77 -14.50
CA ALA A 25 0.72 10.00 -13.07
C ALA A 25 -0.42 9.22 -12.42
N ALA A 26 -0.12 8.55 -11.31
CA ALA A 26 -1.07 7.73 -10.58
C ALA A 26 -2.36 8.51 -10.29
N LYS A 27 -3.48 7.93 -10.74
CA LYS A 27 -4.86 8.40 -10.53
C LYS A 27 -5.12 8.67 -9.04
N PRO A 28 -5.96 9.66 -8.66
CA PRO A 28 -6.27 9.96 -7.26
C PRO A 28 -6.76 8.70 -6.55
N ALA A 29 -6.27 8.51 -5.33
CA ALA A 29 -6.63 7.39 -4.48
C ALA A 29 -8.17 7.22 -4.48
N ALA A 30 -8.65 6.06 -4.92
CA ALA A 30 -10.06 5.71 -4.80
C ALA A 30 -10.55 5.99 -3.37
N ASP A 31 -11.82 6.35 -3.20
CA ASP A 31 -12.39 6.71 -1.90
C ASP A 31 -12.04 5.67 -0.82
N LEU A 32 -11.57 6.13 0.34
CA LEU A 32 -11.29 5.25 1.47
C LEU A 32 -12.61 4.61 1.93
N PRO A 33 -12.62 3.31 2.28
CA PRO A 33 -13.83 2.71 2.81
C PRO A 33 -14.22 3.35 4.14
N ARG A 34 -15.47 3.14 4.53
CA ARG A 34 -16.00 3.67 5.78
C ARG A 34 -15.73 2.73 6.96
N CYS A 35 -15.65 3.33 8.14
CA CYS A 35 -15.54 2.68 9.43
C CYS A 35 -16.83 1.90 9.70
N PRO A 36 -16.77 0.61 10.10
CA PRO A 36 -17.96 -0.21 10.35
C PRO A 36 -18.80 0.24 11.56
N ILE A 37 -18.23 1.11 12.40
CA ILE A 37 -18.87 1.61 13.62
C ILE A 37 -19.50 2.98 13.39
N MET A 38 -18.73 3.97 12.96
CA MET A 38 -19.21 5.36 12.85
C MET A 38 -19.49 5.82 11.41
N GLY A 39 -19.16 5.04 10.38
CA GLY A 39 -19.36 5.43 8.99
C GLY A 39 -18.39 6.52 8.48
N GLU A 40 -17.47 7.01 9.31
CA GLU A 40 -16.41 7.93 8.90
C GLU A 40 -15.32 7.24 8.06
N GLU A 41 -14.41 8.00 7.44
CA GLU A 41 -13.29 7.40 6.71
C GLU A 41 -12.35 6.62 7.65
N ILE A 42 -11.90 5.45 7.20
CA ILE A 42 -10.93 4.67 7.98
C ILE A 42 -9.56 5.33 8.06
N ASN A 43 -8.77 4.88 9.03
CA ASN A 43 -7.34 5.08 9.10
C ASN A 43 -6.65 3.70 9.09
N PHE A 44 -5.75 3.44 8.13
CA PHE A 44 -5.05 2.15 8.04
C PHE A 44 -4.15 1.85 9.25
N GLY A 45 -3.81 2.87 10.05
CA GLY A 45 -3.09 2.68 11.32
C GLY A 45 -3.97 2.22 12.48
N VAL A 46 -5.28 2.07 12.29
CA VAL A 46 -6.22 1.67 13.34
C VAL A 46 -7.00 0.46 12.87
N SER A 47 -6.65 -0.72 13.40
CA SER A 47 -7.28 -1.98 12.99
C SER A 47 -7.28 -3.03 14.08
N THR A 48 -8.16 -4.01 13.95
CA THR A 48 -8.13 -5.27 14.71
C THR A 48 -8.14 -6.47 13.76
N MET A 49 -7.56 -7.59 14.17
CA MET A 49 -7.47 -8.80 13.35
C MET A 49 -8.67 -9.71 13.58
N THR A 50 -9.29 -10.19 12.49
CA THR A 50 -10.22 -11.33 12.54
C THR A 50 -9.70 -12.50 11.69
N ASN A 51 -10.41 -13.63 11.72
CA ASN A 51 -10.03 -14.83 10.95
C ASN A 51 -9.90 -14.59 9.44
N ASP A 52 -10.65 -13.62 8.91
CA ASP A 52 -10.65 -13.27 7.50
C ASP A 52 -9.72 -12.08 7.17
N GLY A 53 -9.06 -11.50 8.17
CA GLY A 53 -8.13 -10.38 8.01
C GLY A 53 -8.49 -9.15 8.83
N PRO A 54 -7.74 -8.05 8.62
CA PRO A 54 -7.91 -6.84 9.42
C PRO A 54 -9.23 -6.16 9.12
N VAL A 55 -9.84 -5.59 10.16
CA VAL A 55 -10.91 -4.61 10.07
C VAL A 55 -10.34 -3.27 10.47
N PHE A 56 -10.49 -2.26 9.62
CA PHE A 56 -9.96 -0.92 9.83
C PHE A 56 -11.02 0.03 10.35
N PHE A 57 -10.61 0.97 11.18
CA PHE A 57 -11.47 1.93 11.85
C PHE A 57 -10.95 3.36 11.67
N CYS A 58 -11.82 4.33 11.94
CA CYS A 58 -11.43 5.74 11.95
C CYS A 58 -10.64 6.11 13.23
N CYS A 59 -10.92 5.47 14.36
CA CYS A 59 -10.30 5.80 15.65
C CYS A 59 -10.20 4.59 16.62
N PRO A 60 -9.30 4.62 17.61
CA PRO A 60 -9.12 3.51 18.55
C PRO A 60 -10.39 3.14 19.34
N SER A 61 -11.25 4.10 19.66
CA SER A 61 -12.51 3.84 20.37
C SER A 61 -13.46 2.93 19.58
N CYS A 62 -13.42 2.99 18.24
CA CYS A 62 -14.22 2.09 17.40
C CYS A 62 -13.76 0.62 17.52
N ILE A 63 -12.49 0.36 17.84
CA ILE A 63 -12.02 -1.02 18.10
C ILE A 63 -12.77 -1.56 19.31
N HIS A 64 -12.82 -0.80 20.40
CA HIS A 64 -13.52 -1.21 21.61
C HIS A 64 -15.02 -1.44 21.39
N GLU A 65 -15.68 -0.62 20.58
CA GLU A 65 -17.10 -0.85 20.28
C GLU A 65 -17.33 -2.04 19.35
N PHE A 66 -16.44 -2.27 18.39
CA PHE A 66 -16.48 -3.45 17.54
C PHE A 66 -16.32 -4.73 18.37
N GLU A 67 -15.37 -4.78 19.29
CA GLU A 67 -15.07 -5.95 20.12
C GLU A 67 -16.21 -6.35 21.04
N LYS A 68 -17.07 -5.41 21.46
CA LYS A 68 -18.26 -5.73 22.26
C LYS A 68 -19.31 -6.50 21.47
N ASN A 69 -19.48 -6.21 20.17
CA ASN A 69 -20.50 -6.83 19.33
C ASN A 69 -20.09 -6.98 17.85
N PRO A 70 -19.08 -7.81 17.51
CA PRO A 70 -18.58 -7.90 16.14
C PRO A 70 -19.65 -8.32 15.13
N ALA A 71 -20.53 -9.24 15.54
CA ALA A 71 -21.61 -9.78 14.71
C ALA A 71 -22.59 -8.71 14.20
N LYS A 72 -22.79 -7.62 14.96
CA LYS A 72 -23.67 -6.51 14.56
C LYS A 72 -23.12 -5.69 13.41
N HIS A 73 -21.83 -5.80 13.14
CA HIS A 73 -21.13 -4.99 12.14
C HIS A 73 -20.67 -5.82 10.93
N GLU A 74 -21.08 -7.08 10.81
CA GLU A 74 -20.65 -7.99 9.72
C GLU A 74 -20.94 -7.43 8.33
N GLU A 75 -22.12 -6.87 8.10
CA GLU A 75 -22.47 -6.28 6.81
C GLU A 75 -21.57 -5.08 6.46
N ALA A 76 -21.29 -4.21 7.44
CA ALA A 76 -20.42 -3.06 7.25
C ALA A 76 -18.96 -3.49 7.03
N VAL A 77 -18.51 -4.55 7.73
CA VAL A 77 -17.20 -5.17 7.52
C VAL A 77 -17.09 -5.79 6.13
N ALA A 78 -18.14 -6.49 5.66
CA ALA A 78 -18.17 -7.08 4.32
C ALA A 78 -18.05 -6.00 3.23
N LYS A 79 -18.81 -4.90 3.36
CA LYS A 79 -18.69 -3.73 2.45
C LYS A 79 -17.30 -3.12 2.47
N GLN A 80 -16.71 -2.94 3.66
CA GLN A 80 -15.34 -2.46 3.77
C GLN A 80 -14.36 -3.38 3.01
N ARG A 81 -14.44 -4.69 3.22
CA ARG A 81 -13.57 -5.68 2.57
C ARG A 81 -13.74 -5.70 1.05
N GLU A 82 -14.96 -5.56 0.55
CA GLU A 82 -15.23 -5.48 -0.88
C GLU A 82 -14.51 -4.27 -1.51
N ILE A 83 -14.61 -3.09 -0.88
CA ILE A 83 -13.92 -1.88 -1.34
C ILE A 83 -12.41 -2.09 -1.28
N LEU A 84 -11.89 -2.61 -0.15
CA LEU A 84 -10.47 -2.88 0.04
C LEU A 84 -9.90 -3.85 -1.01
N SER A 85 -10.67 -4.87 -1.42
CA SER A 85 -10.23 -5.84 -2.43
C SER A 85 -9.95 -5.23 -3.81
N LYS A 86 -10.54 -4.06 -4.09
CA LYS A 86 -10.40 -3.32 -5.35
C LYS A 86 -9.30 -2.25 -5.28
N ARG A 87 -8.74 -1.99 -4.09
CA ARG A 87 -7.70 -0.97 -3.91
C ARG A 87 -6.33 -1.52 -4.32
N PRO A 88 -5.45 -0.66 -4.89
CA PRO A 88 -4.05 -0.99 -5.05
C PRO A 88 -3.42 -1.33 -3.69
N ARG A 89 -2.72 -2.46 -3.63
CA ARG A 89 -2.05 -2.95 -2.43
C ARG A 89 -0.80 -3.74 -2.79
N ILE A 90 0.20 -3.72 -1.92
CA ILE A 90 1.46 -4.46 -2.09
C ILE A 90 1.59 -5.45 -0.94
N GLN A 91 1.96 -6.69 -1.25
CA GLN A 91 2.27 -7.64 -0.19
C GLN A 91 3.62 -7.26 0.43
N ALA A 92 3.57 -6.80 1.67
CA ALA A 92 4.75 -6.31 2.35
C ALA A 92 5.35 -7.35 3.30
N THR A 93 4.53 -8.22 3.89
CA THR A 93 5.01 -9.21 4.85
C THR A 93 4.66 -10.65 4.44
N CYS A 94 5.34 -11.59 5.08
CA CYS A 94 5.11 -13.01 4.93
C CYS A 94 3.90 -13.40 5.80
N PRO A 95 2.86 -14.06 5.26
CA PRO A 95 1.69 -14.47 6.06
C PRO A 95 2.01 -15.49 7.15
N VAL A 96 3.14 -16.20 7.02
CA VAL A 96 3.57 -17.22 7.99
C VAL A 96 4.40 -16.62 9.12
N SER A 97 5.34 -15.72 8.80
CA SER A 97 6.35 -15.23 9.76
C SER A 97 6.27 -13.73 10.06
N GLU A 98 5.43 -12.98 9.34
CA GLU A 98 5.24 -11.52 9.43
C GLU A 98 6.49 -10.68 9.09
N LYS A 99 7.60 -11.33 8.71
CA LYS A 99 8.80 -10.68 8.18
C LYS A 99 8.55 -10.14 6.78
N ALA A 100 9.35 -9.17 6.34
CA ALA A 100 9.28 -8.67 4.97
C ALA A 100 9.39 -9.80 3.94
N VAL A 101 8.59 -9.73 2.87
CA VAL A 101 8.76 -10.65 1.72
C VAL A 101 10.07 -10.36 1.00
N ASP A 102 10.68 -11.40 0.41
CA ASP A 102 11.97 -11.27 -0.26
C ASP A 102 11.86 -10.84 -1.74
N GLY A 103 10.64 -10.75 -2.27
CA GLY A 103 10.33 -10.37 -3.65
C GLY A 103 10.57 -11.47 -4.71
N LYS A 104 11.11 -12.63 -4.33
CA LYS A 104 11.50 -13.71 -5.26
C LYS A 104 10.93 -15.08 -4.90
N THR A 105 10.58 -15.32 -3.63
CA THR A 105 9.97 -16.54 -3.16
C THR A 105 8.46 -16.37 -3.15
N PHE A 106 7.75 -17.24 -3.88
CA PHE A 106 6.30 -17.18 -3.98
C PHE A 106 5.66 -18.55 -4.19
N ALA A 107 4.36 -18.62 -3.95
CA ALA A 107 3.50 -19.73 -4.32
C ALA A 107 2.23 -19.21 -5.00
N GLU A 108 1.67 -20.00 -5.91
CA GLU A 108 0.36 -19.72 -6.49
C GLU A 108 -0.74 -20.31 -5.62
N VAL A 109 -1.70 -19.47 -5.24
CA VAL A 109 -2.82 -19.81 -4.36
C VAL A 109 -4.06 -19.17 -4.96
N GLU A 110 -5.05 -19.98 -5.35
CA GLU A 110 -6.31 -19.49 -5.96
C GLU A 110 -6.08 -18.53 -7.15
N GLY A 111 -5.07 -18.81 -7.97
CA GLY A 111 -4.70 -17.98 -9.12
C GLY A 111 -4.00 -16.66 -8.76
N LYS A 112 -3.64 -16.45 -7.49
CA LYS A 112 -2.88 -15.29 -7.00
C LYS A 112 -1.48 -15.70 -6.57
N LYS A 113 -0.52 -14.82 -6.81
CA LYS A 113 0.87 -14.99 -6.37
C LYS A 113 1.02 -14.50 -4.94
N VAL A 114 1.30 -15.40 -4.00
CA VAL A 114 1.59 -15.08 -2.60
C VAL A 114 3.10 -15.11 -2.38
N GLY A 115 3.68 -14.00 -1.94
CA GLY A 115 5.09 -13.85 -1.61
C GLY A 115 5.44 -14.34 -0.20
N PHE A 116 6.68 -14.76 -0.01
CA PHE A 116 7.19 -15.26 1.26
C PHE A 116 8.58 -14.70 1.57
N CYS A 117 9.01 -14.80 2.83
CA CYS A 117 10.36 -14.40 3.23
C CYS A 117 11.40 -15.51 3.00
N CYS A 118 10.98 -16.77 2.84
CA CYS A 118 11.86 -17.92 2.60
C CYS A 118 11.07 -19.16 2.13
N ALA A 119 11.78 -20.14 1.57
CA ALA A 119 11.21 -21.40 1.09
C ALA A 119 10.45 -22.18 2.18
N GLY A 120 10.99 -22.24 3.41
CA GLY A 120 10.31 -22.96 4.50
C GLY A 120 8.96 -22.34 4.91
N CYS A 121 8.70 -21.07 4.59
CA CYS A 121 7.37 -20.49 4.78
C CYS A 121 6.38 -20.94 3.70
N VAL A 122 6.86 -21.25 2.49
CA VAL A 122 6.03 -21.80 1.41
C VAL A 122 5.45 -23.15 1.84
N ASP A 123 6.30 -24.03 2.36
CA ASP A 123 5.88 -25.38 2.76
C ASP A 123 4.87 -25.33 3.91
N LYS A 124 5.13 -24.50 4.92
CA LYS A 124 4.18 -24.27 6.04
C LYS A 124 2.85 -23.72 5.56
N TYR A 125 2.88 -22.76 4.63
CA TYR A 125 1.66 -22.17 4.09
C TYR A 125 0.84 -23.19 3.30
N LYS A 126 1.50 -24.00 2.45
CA LYS A 126 0.84 -25.04 1.64
C LYS A 126 0.22 -26.16 2.47
N ALA A 127 0.82 -26.47 3.62
CA ALA A 127 0.29 -27.49 4.52
C ALA A 127 -1.05 -27.06 5.16
N GLU A 128 -1.18 -25.78 5.53
CA GLU A 128 -2.35 -25.26 6.25
C GLU A 128 -2.81 -23.87 5.73
N PRO A 129 -3.19 -23.71 4.45
CA PRO A 129 -3.43 -22.38 3.87
C PRO A 129 -4.59 -21.64 4.56
N ALA A 130 -5.63 -22.36 4.96
CA ALA A 130 -6.79 -21.81 5.67
C ALA A 130 -6.40 -21.13 7.00
N LYS A 131 -5.37 -21.64 7.70
CA LYS A 131 -4.85 -21.05 8.95
C LYS A 131 -4.24 -19.67 8.74
N TYR A 132 -3.74 -19.41 7.54
CA TYR A 132 -3.06 -18.17 7.20
C TYR A 132 -3.96 -17.18 6.47
N LYS A 133 -5.25 -17.45 6.27
CA LYS A 133 -6.17 -16.57 5.53
C LYS A 133 -6.15 -15.13 6.03
N GLY A 134 -6.43 -14.91 7.31
CA GLY A 134 -6.42 -13.55 7.88
C GLY A 134 -5.04 -12.90 7.87
N ARG A 135 -3.98 -13.67 8.10
CA ARG A 135 -2.60 -13.17 8.03
C ARG A 135 -2.17 -12.83 6.61
N LEU A 136 -2.68 -13.53 5.60
CA LEU A 136 -2.47 -13.20 4.20
C LEU A 136 -3.11 -11.86 3.88
N GLU A 137 -4.36 -11.64 4.29
CA GLU A 137 -5.00 -10.33 4.07
C GLU A 137 -4.29 -9.20 4.84
N ALA A 138 -3.80 -9.46 6.05
CA ALA A 138 -3.00 -8.50 6.82
C ALA A 138 -1.58 -8.29 6.28
N SER A 139 -1.10 -9.17 5.41
CA SER A 139 0.25 -9.07 4.85
C SER A 139 0.38 -8.01 3.76
N TYR A 140 -0.76 -7.51 3.28
CA TYR A 140 -0.83 -6.44 2.30
C TYR A 140 -0.88 -5.07 2.98
N THR A 141 -0.16 -4.11 2.42
CA THR A 141 -0.27 -2.69 2.74
C THR A 141 -0.96 -1.94 1.61
N TYR A 142 -1.77 -0.95 1.98
CA TYR A 142 -2.38 0.00 1.03
C TYR A 142 -1.49 1.22 0.79
N GLN A 143 -0.36 1.33 1.49
CA GLN A 143 0.67 2.29 1.18
C GLN A 143 1.48 1.78 -0.01
N THR A 144 1.23 2.31 -1.20
CA THR A 144 1.89 1.88 -2.44
C THR A 144 3.03 2.79 -2.87
N ALA A 145 3.05 4.03 -2.38
CA ALA A 145 4.08 5.01 -2.66
C ALA A 145 4.87 5.42 -1.41
N CYS A 146 6.16 5.63 -1.61
CA CYS A 146 7.07 6.17 -0.61
C CYS A 146 6.70 7.63 -0.32
N PRO A 147 6.47 8.01 0.95
CA PRO A 147 6.04 9.38 1.28
C PRO A 147 7.13 10.42 1.07
N VAL A 148 8.40 10.00 0.97
CA VAL A 148 9.55 10.89 0.78
C VAL A 148 9.83 11.15 -0.69
N SER A 149 9.77 10.12 -1.54
CA SER A 149 10.21 10.20 -2.95
C SER A 149 9.09 10.02 -3.97
N GLY A 150 7.92 9.53 -3.56
CA GLY A 150 6.82 9.15 -4.45
C GLY A 150 7.03 7.84 -5.23
N LYS A 151 8.21 7.21 -5.15
CA LYS A 151 8.49 5.93 -5.81
C LYS A 151 7.75 4.77 -5.14
N GLU A 152 7.57 3.66 -5.85
CA GLU A 152 7.02 2.43 -5.29
C GLU A 152 7.80 1.98 -4.05
N ILE A 153 7.08 1.46 -3.06
CA ILE A 153 7.69 0.96 -1.83
C ILE A 153 8.45 -0.36 -2.05
N SER A 154 9.46 -0.59 -1.21
CA SER A 154 10.12 -1.88 -1.06
C SER A 154 9.70 -2.49 0.28
N PRO A 155 9.18 -3.73 0.30
CA PRO A 155 8.81 -4.42 1.54
C PRO A 155 9.90 -4.48 2.61
N ALA A 156 11.17 -4.47 2.21
CA ALA A 156 12.32 -4.51 3.12
C ALA A 156 12.67 -3.15 3.72
N ALA A 157 12.22 -2.04 3.13
CA ALA A 157 12.48 -0.69 3.60
C ALA A 157 11.27 -0.16 4.36
N SER A 158 11.22 -0.41 5.66
CA SER A 158 10.13 0.05 6.53
C SER A 158 10.64 0.47 7.90
N THR A 159 9.87 1.30 8.60
CA THR A 159 10.07 1.62 10.01
C THR A 159 8.77 1.47 10.77
N GLU A 160 8.85 1.11 12.04
CA GLU A 160 7.71 1.03 12.95
C GLU A 160 7.76 2.20 13.92
N LEU A 161 6.70 2.99 13.96
CA LEU A 161 6.61 4.14 14.84
C LEU A 161 6.29 3.70 16.25
N LYS A 162 6.64 4.52 17.24
CA LYS A 162 6.30 4.25 18.65
C LYS A 162 4.80 4.21 18.95
N THR A 163 3.97 4.66 18.01
CA THR A 163 2.50 4.60 18.06
C THR A 163 1.93 3.33 17.41
N GLY A 164 2.79 2.46 16.87
CA GLY A 164 2.46 1.14 16.32
C GLY A 164 2.28 1.10 14.80
N GLU A 165 2.21 2.24 14.12
CA GLU A 165 2.07 2.27 12.66
C GLU A 165 3.38 1.88 11.98
N ARG A 166 3.28 1.01 10.97
CA ARG A 166 4.40 0.68 10.08
C ARG A 166 4.34 1.54 8.84
N VAL A 167 5.44 2.21 8.52
CA VAL A 167 5.59 3.05 7.32
C VAL A 167 6.61 2.41 6.39
N TYR A 168 6.26 2.32 5.11
CA TYR A 168 7.09 1.73 4.06
C TYR A 168 7.78 2.80 3.20
N PHE A 169 8.89 2.44 2.58
CA PHE A 169 9.72 3.34 1.79
C PHE A 169 10.30 2.61 0.59
N CYS A 170 10.82 3.37 -0.38
CA CYS A 170 11.53 2.76 -1.51
C CYS A 170 12.98 2.34 -1.15
N CYS A 171 13.58 2.94 -0.11
CA CYS A 171 14.98 2.69 0.27
C CYS A 171 15.32 3.18 1.69
N ALA A 172 16.50 2.78 2.19
CA ALA A 172 17.00 3.14 3.51
C ALA A 172 17.18 4.66 3.72
N MET A 173 17.67 5.40 2.72
CA MET A 173 17.82 6.86 2.83
C MET A 173 16.48 7.58 3.07
N CYS A 174 15.37 7.04 2.57
CA CYS A 174 14.05 7.62 2.82
C CYS A 174 13.61 7.40 4.27
N ILE A 175 14.00 6.29 4.90
CA ILE A 175 13.76 6.05 6.33
C ILE A 175 14.45 7.13 7.16
N GLU A 176 15.73 7.40 6.87
CA GLU A 176 16.49 8.42 7.60
C GLU A 176 15.90 9.82 7.44
N LYS A 177 15.51 10.20 6.21
CA LYS A 177 14.86 11.49 5.96
C LYS A 177 13.52 11.61 6.69
N PHE A 178 12.72 10.55 6.65
CA PHE A 178 11.42 10.51 7.32
C PHE A 178 11.55 10.64 8.84
N ASN A 179 12.48 9.91 9.45
CA ASN A 179 12.67 9.94 10.91
C ASN A 179 13.18 11.29 11.42
N LYS A 180 13.84 12.10 10.58
CA LYS A 180 14.24 13.47 10.93
C LYS A 180 13.07 14.45 10.97
N ASP A 181 12.04 14.23 10.16
CA ASP A 181 10.88 15.12 10.08
C ASP A 181 9.61 14.36 9.66
N ILE A 182 9.02 13.64 10.61
CA ILE A 182 7.81 12.85 10.35
C ILE A 182 6.63 13.77 9.95
N ALA A 183 6.57 14.97 10.51
CA ALA A 183 5.48 15.91 10.28
C ALA A 183 5.44 16.38 8.81
N ALA A 184 6.59 16.62 8.20
CA ALA A 184 6.68 17.00 6.78
C ALA A 184 6.09 15.95 5.83
N TYR A 185 6.16 14.66 6.19
CA TYR A 185 5.71 13.55 5.33
C TYR A 185 4.34 12.98 5.71
N ALA A 186 3.78 13.37 6.87
CA ALA A 186 2.47 12.89 7.31
C ALA A 186 1.32 13.17 6.32
N PRO A 187 1.26 14.32 5.62
CA PRO A 187 0.24 14.54 4.59
C PRO A 187 0.31 13.51 3.45
N LYS A 188 1.51 13.08 3.04
CA LYS A 188 1.71 12.06 1.99
C LYS A 188 1.31 10.65 2.42
N LEU A 189 1.34 10.37 3.72
CA LEU A 189 0.78 9.15 4.28
C LEU A 189 -0.75 9.25 4.39
N ALA A 190 -1.28 10.41 4.78
CA ALA A 190 -2.72 10.65 4.88
C ALA A 190 -3.42 10.54 3.51
N GLU A 191 -2.79 11.02 2.43
CA GLU A 191 -3.25 10.83 1.05
C GLU A 191 -3.44 9.35 0.68
N GLN A 192 -2.69 8.44 1.33
CA GLN A 192 -2.79 6.99 1.14
C GLN A 192 -3.65 6.31 2.20
N GLY A 193 -4.28 7.08 3.10
CA GLY A 193 -5.17 6.58 4.16
C GLY A 193 -4.48 6.24 5.49
N LEU A 194 -3.19 6.55 5.66
CA LEU A 194 -2.48 6.38 6.93
C LEU A 194 -2.32 7.74 7.63
N ARG A 195 -3.16 8.01 8.63
CA ARG A 195 -3.13 9.28 9.37
C ARG A 195 -2.39 9.09 10.69
N LEU A 196 -1.24 9.75 10.81
CA LEU A 196 -0.38 9.65 11.99
C LEU A 196 -0.84 10.56 13.12
N ASN A 197 -0.74 10.08 14.36
CA ASN A 197 -0.93 10.92 15.54
C ASN A 197 0.35 11.68 15.89
N LEU A 198 0.60 12.80 15.21
CA LEU A 198 1.82 13.61 15.37
C LEU A 198 2.03 14.10 16.81
N ARG A 199 0.95 14.37 17.55
CA ARG A 199 1.02 14.76 18.95
C ARG A 199 1.68 13.67 19.79
N LYS A 200 1.15 12.44 19.75
CA LYS A 200 1.74 11.27 20.42
C LYS A 200 3.17 10.99 19.94
N LEU A 201 3.46 11.18 18.65
CA LEU A 201 4.81 10.98 18.10
C LEU A 201 5.83 12.00 18.62
N SER A 202 5.42 13.25 18.82
CA SER A 202 6.31 14.28 19.39
C SER A 202 6.49 14.18 20.91
N GLY A 203 5.69 13.35 21.60
CA GLY A 203 5.72 13.24 23.06
C GLY A 203 5.13 14.47 23.78
N LYS A 204 4.35 15.30 23.08
CA LYS A 204 3.65 16.48 23.58
C LYS A 204 2.13 16.23 23.69
#